data_AF-A0A812W8B4-F1
#
_entry.id   AF-A0A812W8B4-F1
#
_cell.length_a   1.000
_cell.length_b   1.000
_cell.length_c   1.000
_cell.angle_alpha   90.00
_cell.angle_beta   90.00
_cell.angle_gamma   90.00
#
_symmetry.space_group_name_H-M   'P 1'
#
loop_
_entity.id
_entity.type
_entity.pdbx_description
1 polymer ?
#
loop_
_entity_poly.entity_id
_entity_poly.type
_entity_poly.pdbx_seq_one_letter_code
_entity_poly.pdbx_strand_id
1 'polypeptide(L)'
;MSGTDFHFFNLDVPEESIVGHEGPLWTPWAVQWWVTLFSIATFNIAVYTAITKCYYSSFSTDAAVKAYQQFMLAVCGPYVFVCAYRSYMPAQYPLRYVWFDTPLSSILLVRSLAAIAEMCFVAQIAKALSFIENQVNETNQSWGSCWHFLCQSAAVAMVVIIFVAQCFSFAGTITKSNKWYALEEFNWGLAFAVGMPFFFVLSYQVFQLRREAGTRWSCSCNAIVYAVGMSAFCIAYVPYMFITDAPEYWQRYQDQLAEGFEFLGFWVGVKDAALTRHRTHKEEVWEYATVWQTAYFSGAVWISLLLSLAPKLEVTNTFKQLGQQVAGGISLMENALMQSK
;
A
#
# COMPACT_ATOMS: atom_id res chain seq x y z
N MET A 1 33.53 15.39 2.52
CA MET A 1 33.30 15.56 1.07
C MET A 1 31.81 15.78 0.88
N SER A 2 31.49 17.01 0.46
CA SER A 2 30.19 17.60 0.10
C SER A 2 28.95 17.08 0.83
N GLY A 3 28.56 17.82 1.88
CA GLY A 3 27.18 17.87 2.34
C GLY A 3 26.30 18.46 1.25
N THR A 4 25.24 17.73 0.91
CA THR A 4 24.09 18.28 0.20
C THR A 4 23.16 18.84 1.27
N ASP A 5 23.31 20.13 1.56
CA ASP A 5 22.34 20.91 2.32
C ASP A 5 21.08 21.06 1.47
N PHE A 6 20.15 20.10 1.63
CA PHE A 6 18.78 20.26 1.19
C PHE A 6 18.04 21.06 2.26
N HIS A 7 18.14 22.38 2.17
CA HIS A 7 17.26 23.30 2.90
C HIS A 7 15.84 23.22 2.30
N PHE A 8 15.08 22.20 2.69
CA PHE A 8 13.62 22.21 2.54
C PHE A 8 13.03 22.75 3.84
N PHE A 9 12.21 23.79 3.74
CA PHE A 9 11.55 24.56 4.82
C PHE A 9 12.41 25.66 5.47
N ASN A 10 12.33 26.88 4.90
CA ASN A 10 12.29 28.07 5.74
C ASN A 10 10.90 28.12 6.38
N LEU A 11 10.80 27.83 7.68
CA LEU A 11 9.60 28.06 8.50
C LEU A 11 9.51 29.51 9.02
N ASP A 12 10.14 30.48 8.35
CA ASP A 12 9.94 31.89 8.64
C ASP A 12 8.70 32.41 7.89
N VAL A 13 7.51 32.03 8.36
CA VAL A 13 6.31 32.83 8.07
C VAL A 13 5.91 33.55 9.36
N PRO A 14 6.41 34.78 9.58
CA PRO A 14 5.97 35.58 10.71
C PRO A 14 4.46 35.84 10.60
N GLU A 15 3.76 35.61 11.72
CA GLU A 15 2.31 35.74 11.92
C GLU A 15 1.75 37.11 11.48
N GLU A 16 2.61 38.14 11.42
CA GLU A 16 2.25 39.53 11.07
C GLU A 16 2.21 39.82 9.56
N SER A 17 2.54 38.87 8.68
CA SER A 17 2.54 39.09 7.22
C SER A 17 1.22 38.73 6.49
N ILE A 18 0.19 38.27 7.21
CA ILE A 18 -1.06 37.76 6.61
C ILE A 18 -2.02 38.89 6.15
N VAL A 19 -1.66 40.16 6.33
CA VAL A 19 -2.43 41.30 5.78
C VAL A 19 -1.68 41.95 4.61
N GLY A 20 -1.26 41.12 3.65
CA GLY A 20 -0.68 41.55 2.37
C GLY A 20 -1.41 40.85 1.24
N HIS A 21 -2.12 41.62 0.40
CA HIS A 21 -2.92 41.19 -0.76
C HIS A 21 -2.82 39.70 -1.11
N GLU A 22 -3.79 38.90 -0.65
CA GLU A 22 -3.93 37.52 -1.09
C GLU A 22 -4.10 37.52 -2.61
N GLY A 23 -3.07 37.02 -3.32
CA GLY A 23 -3.17 36.74 -4.75
C GLY A 23 -4.34 35.79 -5.05
N PRO A 24 -4.70 35.60 -6.32
CA PRO A 24 -5.80 34.71 -6.67
C PRO A 24 -5.52 33.30 -6.12
N LEU A 25 -6.41 32.82 -5.25
CA LEU A 25 -6.34 31.45 -4.70
C LEU A 25 -6.18 30.41 -5.81
N TRP A 26 -6.85 30.60 -6.94
CA TRP A 26 -6.73 29.69 -8.08
C TRP A 26 -5.66 30.17 -9.06
N THR A 27 -4.41 29.98 -8.69
CA THR A 27 -3.27 30.13 -9.61
C THR A 27 -3.31 29.03 -10.70
N PRO A 28 -2.61 29.23 -11.84
CA PRO A 28 -2.53 28.21 -12.88
C PRO A 28 -1.99 26.86 -12.37
N TRP A 29 -0.97 26.88 -11.50
CA TRP A 29 -0.41 25.65 -10.92
C TRP A 29 -1.45 24.91 -10.05
N ALA A 30 -2.21 25.65 -9.24
CA ALA A 30 -3.18 25.09 -8.32
C ALA A 30 -4.33 24.41 -9.09
N VAL A 31 -4.83 25.08 -10.13
CA VAL A 31 -5.83 24.50 -11.04
C VAL A 31 -5.27 23.26 -11.73
N GLN A 32 -4.05 23.35 -12.28
CA GLN A 32 -3.42 22.25 -13.01
C GLN A 32 -3.26 21.01 -12.14
N TRP A 33 -2.72 21.17 -10.93
CA TRP A 33 -2.50 20.05 -10.02
C TRP A 33 -3.81 19.41 -9.57
N TRP A 34 -4.79 20.21 -9.13
CA TRP A 34 -6.07 19.70 -8.68
C TRP A 34 -6.84 18.98 -9.81
N VAL A 35 -6.86 19.54 -11.03
CA VAL A 35 -7.48 18.88 -12.20
C VAL A 35 -6.75 17.56 -12.53
N THR A 36 -5.43 17.50 -12.37
CA THR A 36 -4.65 16.28 -12.56
C THR A 36 -5.07 15.21 -11.56
N LEU A 37 -5.11 15.53 -10.26
CA LEU A 37 -5.58 14.61 -9.23
C LEU A 37 -7.02 14.15 -9.47
N PHE A 38 -7.92 15.07 -9.82
CA PHE A 38 -9.31 14.77 -10.13
C PHE A 38 -9.42 13.77 -11.30
N SER A 39 -8.63 13.99 -12.36
CA SER A 39 -8.64 13.14 -13.55
C SER A 39 -8.12 11.73 -13.23
N ILE A 40 -7.03 11.63 -12.46
CA ILE A 40 -6.48 10.35 -11.99
C ILE A 40 -7.51 9.60 -11.15
N ALA A 41 -8.16 10.28 -10.20
CA ALA A 41 -9.18 9.68 -9.35
C ALA A 41 -10.38 9.15 -10.14
N THR A 42 -10.87 9.94 -11.11
CA THR A 42 -11.98 9.54 -11.98
C THR A 42 -11.61 8.33 -12.82
N PHE A 43 -10.39 8.31 -13.38
CA PHE A 43 -9.86 7.18 -14.11
C PHE A 43 -9.76 5.92 -13.23
N ASN A 44 -9.24 6.05 -12.02
CA ASN A 44 -9.11 4.93 -11.09
C ASN A 44 -10.46 4.31 -10.72
N ILE A 45 -11.49 5.13 -10.48
CA ILE A 45 -12.87 4.65 -10.23
C ILE A 45 -13.41 3.92 -11.46
N ALA A 46 -13.19 4.46 -12.66
CA ALA A 46 -13.63 3.84 -13.90
C ALA A 46 -12.97 2.45 -14.10
N VAL A 47 -11.66 2.35 -13.87
CA VAL A 47 -10.93 1.07 -13.94
C VAL A 47 -11.42 0.08 -12.88
N TYR A 48 -11.59 0.50 -11.62
CA TYR A 48 -12.15 -0.36 -10.57
C TYR A 48 -13.54 -0.89 -10.95
N THR A 49 -14.39 -0.02 -11.50
CA THR A 49 -15.75 -0.38 -11.93
C THR A 49 -15.71 -1.36 -13.09
N ALA A 50 -14.81 -1.16 -14.06
CA ALA A 50 -14.61 -2.06 -15.18
C ALA A 50 -14.11 -3.44 -14.71
N ILE A 51 -13.11 -3.48 -13.82
CA ILE A 51 -12.63 -4.74 -13.21
C ILE A 51 -13.78 -5.42 -12.48
N THR A 52 -14.52 -4.71 -11.63
CA THR A 52 -15.64 -5.29 -10.89
C THR A 52 -16.69 -5.89 -11.80
N LYS A 53 -17.03 -5.24 -12.93
CA LYS A 53 -18.04 -5.76 -13.86
C LYS A 53 -17.52 -6.95 -14.69
N CYS A 54 -16.30 -6.85 -15.21
CA CYS A 54 -15.76 -7.84 -16.15
C CYS A 54 -15.12 -9.04 -15.45
N TYR A 55 -14.40 -8.80 -14.36
CA TYR A 55 -13.65 -9.85 -13.66
C TYR A 55 -14.54 -10.68 -12.74
N TYR A 56 -15.59 -10.10 -12.15
CA TYR A 56 -16.48 -10.81 -11.23
C TYR A 56 -17.17 -12.02 -11.88
N SER A 57 -17.57 -11.93 -13.15
CA SER A 57 -18.12 -13.05 -13.91
C SER A 57 -17.10 -14.14 -14.24
N SER A 58 -15.81 -13.84 -14.14
CA SER A 58 -14.69 -14.73 -14.44
C SER A 58 -14.02 -15.30 -13.19
N PHE A 59 -14.68 -15.18 -12.03
CA PHE A 59 -14.18 -15.80 -10.80
C PHE A 59 -14.09 -17.31 -10.92
N SER A 60 -13.11 -17.88 -10.21
CA SER A 60 -12.87 -19.32 -10.18
C SER A 60 -14.10 -20.06 -9.64
N THR A 61 -14.30 -21.28 -10.12
CA THR A 61 -15.29 -22.22 -9.55
C THR A 61 -14.79 -22.83 -8.25
N ASP A 62 -13.47 -22.85 -8.02
CA ASP A 62 -12.88 -23.27 -6.75
C ASP A 62 -13.24 -22.30 -5.63
N ALA A 63 -13.83 -22.83 -4.54
CA ALA A 63 -14.34 -22.02 -3.44
C ALA A 63 -13.27 -21.21 -2.71
N ALA A 64 -12.07 -21.77 -2.51
CA ALA A 64 -10.98 -21.10 -1.81
C ALA A 64 -10.39 -19.97 -2.68
N VAL A 65 -10.18 -20.24 -3.97
CA VAL A 65 -9.70 -19.23 -4.94
C VAL A 65 -10.73 -18.12 -5.10
N LYS A 66 -12.02 -18.46 -5.19
CA LYS A 66 -13.11 -17.48 -5.30
C LYS A 66 -13.20 -16.58 -4.08
N ALA A 67 -13.08 -17.13 -2.87
CA ALA A 67 -13.06 -16.35 -1.64
C ALA A 67 -11.89 -15.37 -1.60
N TYR A 68 -10.70 -15.79 -2.07
CA TYR A 68 -9.55 -14.91 -2.24
C TYR A 68 -9.81 -13.79 -3.26
N GLN A 69 -10.34 -14.11 -4.44
CA GLN A 69 -10.69 -13.11 -5.47
C GLN A 69 -11.72 -12.08 -4.94
N GLN A 70 -12.75 -12.55 -4.25
CA GLN A 70 -13.76 -11.70 -3.62
C GLN A 70 -13.14 -10.78 -2.57
N PHE A 71 -12.28 -11.31 -1.71
CA PHE A 71 -11.59 -10.52 -0.69
C PHE A 71 -10.76 -9.41 -1.34
N MET A 72 -9.87 -9.75 -2.29
CA MET A 72 -8.98 -8.80 -2.95
C MET A 72 -9.75 -7.66 -3.63
N LEU A 73 -10.83 -7.98 -4.35
CA LEU A 73 -11.67 -6.97 -4.98
C LEU A 73 -12.45 -6.11 -3.96
N ALA A 74 -12.92 -6.72 -2.88
CA ALA A 74 -13.68 -6.04 -1.83
C ALA A 74 -12.82 -5.02 -1.06
N VAL A 75 -11.58 -5.35 -0.71
CA VAL A 75 -10.68 -4.41 -0.03
C VAL A 75 -10.04 -3.39 -0.98
N CYS A 76 -9.92 -3.70 -2.27
CA CYS A 76 -9.49 -2.71 -3.27
C CYS A 76 -10.47 -1.53 -3.37
N GLY A 77 -11.78 -1.78 -3.28
CA GLY A 77 -12.82 -0.75 -3.38
C GLY A 77 -12.62 0.43 -2.43
N PRO A 78 -12.62 0.23 -1.10
CA PRO A 78 -12.37 1.29 -0.12
C PRO A 78 -11.07 2.04 -0.39
N TYR A 79 -9.99 1.35 -0.78
CA TYR A 79 -8.72 2.01 -1.11
C TYR A 79 -8.86 2.99 -2.28
N VAL A 80 -9.49 2.56 -3.39
CA VAL A 80 -9.72 3.40 -4.58
C VAL A 80 -10.62 4.60 -4.24
N PHE A 81 -11.75 4.38 -3.58
CA PHE A 81 -12.71 5.44 -3.30
C PHE A 81 -12.18 6.46 -2.30
N VAL A 82 -11.41 6.02 -1.29
CA VAL A 82 -10.75 6.96 -0.37
C VAL A 82 -9.67 7.76 -1.08
N CYS A 83 -8.83 7.13 -1.92
CA CYS A 83 -7.82 7.88 -2.68
C CYS A 83 -8.48 8.89 -3.62
N ALA A 84 -9.60 8.54 -4.24
CA ALA A 84 -10.39 9.46 -5.04
C ALA A 84 -10.96 10.62 -4.20
N TYR A 85 -11.54 10.33 -3.03
CA TYR A 85 -12.01 11.36 -2.10
C TYR A 85 -10.89 12.35 -1.75
N ARG A 86 -9.70 11.83 -1.41
CA ARG A 86 -8.53 12.64 -1.05
C ARG A 86 -7.91 13.39 -2.23
N SER A 87 -8.12 12.91 -3.45
CA SER A 87 -7.76 13.62 -4.69
C SER A 87 -8.72 14.77 -4.98
N TYR A 88 -10.02 14.58 -4.72
CA TYR A 88 -11.02 15.63 -4.87
C TYR A 88 -10.92 16.68 -3.77
N MET A 89 -10.55 16.27 -2.56
CA MET A 89 -10.40 17.13 -1.37
C MET A 89 -8.99 17.00 -0.77
N PRO A 90 -7.95 17.53 -1.43
CA PRO A 90 -6.59 17.48 -0.89
C PRO A 90 -6.50 18.15 0.48
N ALA A 91 -5.78 17.52 1.39
CA ALA A 91 -5.56 18.00 2.75
C ALA A 91 -4.18 17.54 3.27
N GLN A 92 -3.62 18.31 4.19
CA GLN A 92 -2.42 17.96 4.95
C GLN A 92 -2.71 18.03 6.46
N TYR A 93 -2.19 17.04 7.18
CA TYR A 93 -2.61 16.81 8.56
C TYR A 93 -1.91 17.72 9.58
N PRO A 94 -0.56 17.86 9.60
CA PRO A 94 0.14 18.49 10.73
C PRO A 94 -0.31 19.93 10.99
N LEU A 95 -0.49 20.71 9.93
CA LEU A 95 -0.86 22.12 9.99
C LEU A 95 -2.29 22.40 9.53
N ARG A 96 -3.14 21.38 9.40
CA ARG A 96 -4.57 21.50 9.01
C ARG A 96 -4.82 22.20 7.68
N TYR A 97 -3.87 22.17 6.76
CA TYR A 97 -4.05 22.78 5.46
C TYR A 97 -5.03 22.00 4.61
N VAL A 98 -5.95 22.72 3.97
CA VAL A 98 -6.98 22.14 3.11
C VAL A 98 -7.09 22.90 1.80
N TRP A 99 -7.47 22.19 0.75
CA TRP A 99 -7.77 22.82 -0.53
C TRP A 99 -9.13 23.55 -0.50
N PHE A 100 -10.12 22.94 0.16
CA PHE A 100 -11.47 23.51 0.30
C PHE A 100 -11.81 23.68 1.78
N ASP A 101 -12.36 24.83 2.15
CA ASP A 101 -12.89 25.02 3.51
C ASP A 101 -14.35 24.53 3.57
N THR A 102 -14.49 23.21 3.73
CA THR A 102 -15.79 22.57 3.93
C THR A 102 -15.68 21.51 5.03
N PRO A 103 -16.80 21.12 5.67
CA PRO A 103 -16.79 20.01 6.64
C PRO A 103 -16.26 18.69 6.07
N LEU A 104 -16.36 18.48 4.75
CA LEU A 104 -15.80 17.31 4.06
C LEU A 104 -14.26 17.30 4.11
N SER A 105 -13.63 18.46 4.20
CA SER A 105 -12.17 18.58 4.34
C SER A 105 -11.71 18.51 5.80
N SER A 106 -12.56 18.02 6.72
CA SER A 106 -12.16 17.77 8.11
C SER A 106 -10.94 16.84 8.17
N ILE A 107 -9.89 17.27 8.88
CA ILE A 107 -8.63 16.53 8.97
C ILE A 107 -8.83 15.18 9.66
N LEU A 108 -9.67 15.13 10.70
CA LEU A 108 -10.01 13.88 11.37
C LEU A 108 -10.74 12.91 10.43
N LEU A 109 -11.67 13.40 9.61
CA LEU A 109 -12.37 12.58 8.62
C LEU A 109 -11.40 12.04 7.57
N VAL A 110 -10.60 12.92 6.97
CA VAL A 110 -9.63 12.54 5.94
C VAL A 110 -8.64 11.51 6.50
N ARG A 111 -8.15 11.70 7.72
CA ARG A 111 -7.25 10.73 8.36
C ARG A 111 -7.92 9.38 8.60
N SER A 112 -9.17 9.39 9.04
CA SER A 112 -9.96 8.16 9.28
C SER A 112 -10.18 7.38 7.99
N LEU A 113 -10.52 8.07 6.91
CA LEU A 113 -10.64 7.46 5.59
C LEU A 113 -9.29 6.90 5.12
N ALA A 114 -8.22 7.68 5.25
CA ALA A 114 -6.88 7.22 4.91
C ALA A 114 -6.45 5.97 5.70
N ALA A 115 -6.83 5.86 6.98
CA ALA A 115 -6.51 4.69 7.78
C ALA A 115 -7.24 3.43 7.28
N ILE A 116 -8.52 3.56 6.89
CA ILE A 116 -9.26 2.47 6.24
C ILE A 116 -8.55 2.04 4.96
N ALA A 117 -8.16 2.99 4.12
CA ALA A 117 -7.48 2.73 2.86
C ALA A 117 -6.14 2.00 3.09
N GLU A 118 -5.29 2.51 3.96
CA GLU A 118 -3.99 1.94 4.30
C GLU A 118 -4.12 0.51 4.83
N MET A 119 -5.11 0.25 5.70
CA MET A 119 -5.42 -1.11 6.18
C MET A 119 -5.88 -2.03 5.06
N CYS A 120 -6.73 -1.56 4.15
CA CYS A 120 -7.14 -2.32 2.97
C CYS A 120 -5.97 -2.63 2.02
N PHE A 121 -5.02 -1.70 1.88
CA PHE A 121 -3.86 -1.88 1.02
C PHE A 121 -2.89 -2.93 1.57
N VAL A 122 -2.49 -2.81 2.84
CA VAL A 122 -1.62 -3.81 3.47
C VAL A 122 -2.30 -5.18 3.54
N ALA A 123 -3.63 -5.24 3.74
CA ALA A 123 -4.38 -6.49 3.73
C ALA A 123 -4.32 -7.20 2.37
N GLN A 124 -4.37 -6.46 1.25
CA GLN A 124 -4.18 -7.06 -0.09
C GLN A 124 -2.79 -7.66 -0.24
N ILE A 125 -1.76 -6.91 0.15
CA ILE A 125 -0.36 -7.37 0.04
C ILE A 125 -0.16 -8.62 0.91
N ALA A 126 -0.55 -8.57 2.17
CA ALA A 126 -0.41 -9.70 3.09
C ALA A 126 -1.21 -10.93 2.64
N LYS A 127 -2.44 -10.73 2.15
CA LYS A 127 -3.27 -11.85 1.67
C LYS A 127 -2.70 -12.50 0.42
N ALA A 128 -2.17 -11.71 -0.52
CA ALA A 128 -1.50 -12.22 -1.70
C ALA A 128 -0.25 -13.04 -1.35
N LEU A 129 0.58 -12.54 -0.43
CA LEU A 129 1.76 -13.26 0.08
C LEU A 129 1.37 -14.62 0.65
N SER A 130 0.44 -14.61 1.61
CA SER A 130 -0.07 -15.81 2.27
C SER A 130 -0.69 -16.81 1.29
N PHE A 131 -1.50 -16.32 0.35
CA PHE A 131 -2.20 -17.18 -0.61
C PHE A 131 -1.24 -17.86 -1.60
N ILE A 132 -0.31 -17.10 -2.19
CA ILE A 132 0.63 -17.65 -3.16
C ILE A 132 1.60 -18.61 -2.47
N GLU A 133 2.05 -18.29 -1.24
CA GLU A 133 2.92 -19.20 -0.49
C GLU A 133 2.20 -20.51 -0.14
N ASN A 134 0.91 -20.49 0.23
CA ASN A 134 0.13 -21.73 0.40
C ASN A 134 0.15 -22.58 -0.87
N GLN A 135 -0.09 -21.96 -2.04
CA GLN A 135 -0.08 -22.68 -3.32
C GLN A 135 1.30 -23.26 -3.65
N VAL A 136 2.37 -22.53 -3.33
CA VAL A 136 3.75 -22.99 -3.51
C VAL A 136 4.03 -24.17 -2.58
N ASN A 137 3.69 -24.08 -1.30
CA ASN A 137 3.92 -25.14 -0.31
C ASN A 137 3.12 -26.43 -0.64
N GLU A 138 1.89 -26.30 -1.13
CA GLU A 138 1.10 -27.43 -1.62
C GLU A 138 1.70 -28.09 -2.87
N THR A 139 2.37 -27.30 -3.73
CA THR A 139 2.98 -27.79 -4.98
C THR A 139 4.38 -28.36 -4.75
N ASN A 140 5.17 -27.74 -3.85
CA ASN A 140 6.56 -28.09 -3.59
C ASN A 140 6.95 -27.72 -2.15
N GLN A 141 7.08 -28.74 -1.31
CA GLN A 141 7.42 -28.63 0.11
C GLN A 141 8.91 -28.38 0.41
N SER A 142 9.69 -27.93 -0.58
CA SER A 142 11.16 -27.83 -0.50
C SER A 142 11.73 -27.02 0.68
N TRP A 143 10.98 -26.07 1.25
CA TRP A 143 11.44 -25.21 2.35
C TRP A 143 10.91 -25.62 3.73
N GLY A 144 10.06 -26.66 3.79
CA GLY A 144 9.55 -27.26 5.03
C GLY A 144 8.51 -26.42 5.79
N SER A 145 7.85 -27.05 6.76
CA SER A 145 6.72 -26.46 7.50
C SER A 145 7.08 -25.24 8.34
N CYS A 146 8.34 -25.13 8.78
CA CYS A 146 8.81 -23.96 9.55
C CYS A 146 8.81 -22.69 8.69
N TRP A 147 9.31 -22.77 7.45
CA TRP A 147 9.32 -21.64 6.53
C TRP A 147 7.90 -21.16 6.21
N HIS A 148 7.01 -22.10 5.93
CA HIS A 148 5.60 -21.84 5.72
C HIS A 148 4.98 -21.08 6.90
N PHE A 149 5.15 -21.59 8.12
CA PHE A 149 4.66 -20.93 9.33
C PHE A 149 5.20 -19.50 9.49
N LEU A 150 6.49 -19.29 9.23
CA LEU A 150 7.12 -17.97 9.31
C LEU A 150 6.55 -17.01 8.27
N CYS A 151 6.30 -17.45 7.03
CA CYS A 151 5.70 -16.62 5.98
C CYS A 151 4.27 -16.20 6.36
N GLN A 152 3.46 -17.14 6.84
CA GLN A 152 2.10 -16.86 7.29
C GLN A 152 2.09 -15.89 8.48
N SER A 153 3.02 -16.08 9.42
CA SER A 153 3.21 -15.18 10.57
C SER A 153 3.65 -13.78 10.13
N ALA A 154 4.54 -13.67 9.15
CA ALA A 154 5.00 -12.40 8.60
C ALA A 154 3.85 -11.64 7.92
N ALA A 155 3.00 -12.31 7.14
CA ALA A 155 1.83 -11.69 6.52
C ALA A 155 0.87 -11.09 7.58
N VAL A 156 0.63 -11.80 8.69
CA VAL A 156 -0.17 -11.27 9.81
C VAL A 156 0.55 -10.12 10.51
N ALA A 157 1.85 -10.27 10.77
CA ALA A 157 2.65 -9.24 11.43
C ALA A 157 2.64 -7.92 10.65
N MET A 158 2.74 -7.95 9.32
CA MET A 158 2.62 -6.76 8.47
C MET A 158 1.34 -5.98 8.77
N VAL A 159 0.19 -6.65 8.80
CA VAL A 159 -1.11 -6.00 9.05
C VAL A 159 -1.17 -5.43 10.47
N VAL A 160 -0.67 -6.16 11.47
CA VAL A 160 -0.65 -5.71 12.88
C VAL A 160 0.26 -4.49 13.06
N ILE A 161 1.44 -4.50 12.45
CA ILE A 161 2.39 -3.38 12.51
C ILE A 161 1.77 -2.13 11.87
N ILE A 162 1.14 -2.25 10.70
CA ILE A 162 0.48 -1.12 10.04
C ILE A 162 -0.73 -0.63 10.85
N PHE A 163 -1.48 -1.52 11.52
CA PHE A 163 -2.53 -1.10 12.43
C PHE A 163 -2.00 -0.24 13.59
N VAL A 164 -0.86 -0.62 14.16
CA VAL A 164 -0.17 0.19 15.18
C VAL A 164 0.32 1.52 14.58
N ALA A 165 0.80 1.53 13.34
CA ALA A 165 1.16 2.75 12.62
C ALA A 165 -0.02 3.73 12.51
N GLN A 166 -1.24 3.22 12.28
CA GLN A 166 -2.45 4.06 12.25
C GLN A 166 -2.68 4.76 13.59
N CYS A 167 -2.50 4.07 14.71
CA CYS A 167 -2.62 4.67 16.05
C CYS A 167 -1.63 5.83 16.23
N PHE A 168 -0.39 5.67 15.77
CA PHE A 168 0.59 6.76 15.79
C PHE A 168 0.19 7.91 14.86
N SER A 169 -0.32 7.60 13.67
CA SER A 169 -0.81 8.63 12.76
C SER A 169 -1.94 9.47 13.34
N PHE A 170 -2.89 8.82 14.02
CA PHE A 170 -3.94 9.51 14.76
C PHE A 170 -3.38 10.36 15.90
N ALA A 171 -2.40 9.85 16.65
CA ALA A 171 -1.74 10.61 17.70
C ALA A 171 -1.02 11.85 17.12
N GLY A 172 -0.31 11.72 16.00
CA GLY A 172 0.33 12.83 15.29
C GLY A 172 -0.68 13.84 14.76
N THR A 173 -1.79 13.35 14.22
CA THR A 173 -2.90 14.20 13.76
C THR A 173 -3.47 14.99 14.92
N ILE A 174 -3.87 14.33 15.99
CA ILE A 174 -4.52 14.96 17.15
C ILE A 174 -3.58 15.96 17.84
N THR A 175 -2.33 15.56 18.10
CA THR A 175 -1.38 16.38 18.88
C THR A 175 -0.59 17.40 18.07
N LYS A 176 -0.67 17.34 16.73
CA LYS A 176 0.19 18.08 15.78
C LYS A 176 1.70 17.80 15.92
N SER A 177 2.08 16.72 16.61
CA SER A 177 3.48 16.36 16.83
C SER A 177 4.03 15.46 15.73
N ASN A 178 5.10 15.89 15.06
CA ASN A 178 5.77 15.08 14.04
C ASN A 178 6.45 13.82 14.57
N LYS A 179 6.67 13.74 15.89
CA LYS A 179 7.21 12.54 16.55
C LYS A 179 6.41 11.29 16.23
N TRP A 180 5.09 11.41 16.23
CA TRP A 180 4.20 10.28 16.01
C TRP A 180 4.15 9.88 14.54
N TYR A 181 4.23 10.83 13.61
CA TYR A 181 4.38 10.51 12.19
C TYR A 181 5.71 9.80 11.91
N ALA A 182 6.81 10.20 12.57
CA ALA A 182 8.07 9.47 12.47
C ALA A 182 7.93 8.00 12.92
N LEU A 183 7.16 7.74 13.99
CA LEU A 183 6.88 6.38 14.44
C LEU A 183 5.95 5.62 13.49
N GLU A 184 4.95 6.28 12.91
CA GLU A 184 4.11 5.70 11.84
C GLU A 184 4.97 5.23 10.66
N GLU A 185 5.79 6.13 10.10
CA GLU A 185 6.61 5.82 8.92
C GLU A 185 7.67 4.75 9.23
N PHE A 186 8.22 4.75 10.45
CA PHE A 186 9.08 3.66 10.91
C PHE A 186 8.35 2.30 10.90
N ASN A 187 7.09 2.25 11.32
CA ASN A 187 6.29 1.02 11.31
C ASN A 187 5.97 0.57 9.88
N TRP A 188 5.73 1.49 8.95
CA TRP A 188 5.65 1.18 7.53
C TRP A 188 6.92 0.51 7.00
N GLY A 189 8.09 1.09 7.29
CA GLY A 189 9.38 0.48 6.98
C GLY A 189 9.56 -0.91 7.61
N LEU A 190 9.19 -1.06 8.88
CA LEU A 190 9.30 -2.32 9.61
C LEU A 190 8.39 -3.42 9.05
N ALA A 191 7.15 -3.09 8.69
CA ALA A 191 6.22 -4.06 8.10
C ALA A 191 6.79 -4.64 6.80
N PHE A 192 7.29 -3.78 5.90
CA PHE A 192 7.88 -4.26 4.65
C PHE A 192 9.24 -4.93 4.84
N ALA A 193 10.03 -4.54 5.84
CA ALA A 193 11.26 -5.25 6.20
C ALA A 193 10.98 -6.69 6.68
N VAL A 194 9.91 -6.91 7.45
CA VAL A 194 9.46 -8.24 7.88
C VAL A 194 9.01 -9.09 6.68
N GLY A 195 8.26 -8.52 5.74
CA GLY A 195 7.80 -9.23 4.53
C GLY A 195 8.90 -9.50 3.50
N MET A 196 9.93 -8.64 3.46
CA MET A 196 10.95 -8.63 2.41
C MET A 196 11.59 -10.00 2.13
N PRO A 197 12.14 -10.74 3.12
CA PRO A 197 12.75 -12.05 2.86
C PRO A 197 11.82 -13.02 2.15
N PHE A 198 10.52 -12.99 2.49
CA PHE A 198 9.51 -13.86 1.91
C PHE A 198 9.19 -13.50 0.46
N PHE A 199 9.15 -12.23 0.09
CA PHE A 199 8.99 -11.84 -1.31
C PHE A 199 10.15 -12.35 -2.19
N PHE A 200 11.38 -12.28 -1.69
CA PHE A 200 12.56 -12.77 -2.40
C PHE A 200 12.55 -14.28 -2.58
N VAL A 201 12.32 -15.03 -1.50
CA VAL A 201 12.27 -16.49 -1.58
C VAL A 201 11.07 -16.95 -2.41
N LEU A 202 9.91 -16.29 -2.29
CA LEU A 202 8.75 -16.60 -3.10
C LEU A 202 9.02 -16.36 -4.58
N SER A 203 9.73 -15.28 -4.94
CA SER A 203 10.16 -15.01 -6.32
C SER A 203 11.00 -16.17 -6.87
N TYR A 204 11.96 -16.65 -6.09
CA TYR A 204 12.80 -17.80 -6.44
C TYR A 204 11.98 -19.10 -6.59
N GLN A 205 11.11 -19.41 -5.63
CA GLN A 205 10.28 -20.62 -5.64
C GLN A 205 9.33 -20.64 -6.85
N VAL A 206 8.62 -19.53 -7.12
CA VAL A 206 7.72 -19.42 -8.26
C VAL A 206 8.49 -19.53 -9.58
N PHE A 207 9.71 -18.96 -9.65
CA PHE A 207 10.57 -19.10 -10.82
C PHE A 207 10.98 -20.56 -11.07
N GLN A 208 11.39 -21.30 -10.03
CA GLN A 208 11.78 -22.70 -10.16
C GLN A 208 10.62 -23.58 -10.59
N LEU A 209 9.45 -23.43 -9.95
CA LEU A 209 8.25 -24.18 -10.30
C LEU A 209 7.82 -23.99 -11.76
N ARG A 210 7.97 -22.77 -12.29
CA ARG A 210 7.69 -22.51 -13.71
C ARG A 210 8.66 -23.19 -14.65
N ARG A 211 9.95 -23.17 -14.30
CA ARG A 211 11.01 -23.80 -15.08
C ARG A 211 10.78 -25.30 -15.16
N GLU A 212 10.44 -25.93 -14.04
CA GLU A 212 10.10 -27.35 -13.96
C GLU A 212 8.83 -27.69 -14.76
N ALA A 213 7.81 -26.83 -14.73
CA ALA A 213 6.58 -27.03 -15.50
C ALA A 213 6.76 -26.85 -17.03
N GLY A 214 7.94 -26.44 -17.51
CA GLY A 214 8.20 -26.21 -18.94
C GLY A 214 7.34 -25.09 -19.56
N THR A 215 6.70 -24.27 -18.73
CA THR A 215 5.81 -23.20 -19.21
C THR A 215 6.63 -22.07 -19.84
N ARG A 216 6.30 -21.68 -21.09
CA ARG A 216 6.87 -20.46 -21.69
C ARG A 216 6.47 -19.25 -20.85
N TRP A 217 7.32 -18.22 -20.86
CA TRP A 217 7.04 -16.95 -20.21
C TRP A 217 5.72 -16.40 -20.76
N SER A 218 4.66 -16.50 -19.96
CA SER A 218 3.41 -15.82 -20.20
C SER A 218 3.27 -14.75 -19.13
N CYS A 219 3.00 -13.52 -19.57
CA CYS A 219 2.62 -12.40 -18.70
C CYS A 219 1.37 -12.72 -17.85
N SER A 220 0.66 -13.81 -18.13
CA SER A 220 -0.57 -14.24 -17.45
C SER A 220 -0.38 -14.75 -16.02
N CYS A 221 0.78 -15.34 -15.66
CA CYS A 221 0.91 -15.85 -14.29
C CYS A 221 1.31 -14.71 -13.33
N ASN A 222 0.28 -14.14 -12.75
CA ASN A 222 0.33 -12.96 -11.89
C ASN A 222 1.19 -13.15 -10.62
N ALA A 223 1.44 -14.38 -10.17
CA ALA A 223 2.25 -14.65 -8.99
C ALA A 223 3.73 -14.22 -9.13
N ILE A 224 4.37 -14.41 -10.30
CA ILE A 224 5.77 -13.98 -10.46
C ILE A 224 5.87 -12.46 -10.53
N VAL A 225 4.91 -11.81 -11.20
CA VAL A 225 4.85 -10.36 -11.34
C VAL A 225 4.68 -9.73 -9.96
N TYR A 226 3.78 -10.29 -9.16
CA TYR A 226 3.62 -9.90 -7.76
C TYR A 226 4.91 -10.10 -6.96
N ALA A 227 5.47 -11.32 -6.94
CA ALA A 227 6.62 -11.63 -6.09
C ALA A 227 7.85 -10.78 -6.45
N VAL A 228 8.21 -10.71 -7.75
CA VAL A 228 9.34 -9.91 -8.23
C VAL A 228 9.08 -8.43 -8.06
N GLY A 229 7.86 -7.97 -8.33
CA GLY A 229 7.45 -6.57 -8.14
C GLY A 229 7.58 -6.14 -6.68
N MET A 230 7.10 -6.96 -5.74
CA MET A 230 7.23 -6.70 -4.31
C MET A 230 8.69 -6.75 -3.83
N SER A 231 9.49 -7.71 -4.33
CA SER A 231 10.93 -7.72 -4.05
C SER A 231 11.62 -6.45 -4.53
N ALA A 232 11.37 -6.03 -5.78
CA ALA A 232 11.94 -4.80 -6.34
C ALA A 232 11.48 -3.55 -5.57
N PHE A 233 10.21 -3.49 -5.20
CA PHE A 233 9.67 -2.43 -4.35
C PHE A 233 10.38 -2.38 -3.01
N CYS A 234 10.52 -3.51 -2.30
CA CYS A 234 11.18 -3.56 -1.00
C CYS A 234 12.67 -3.12 -1.05
N ILE A 235 13.39 -3.40 -2.14
CA ILE A 235 14.80 -2.95 -2.31
C ILE A 235 14.92 -1.43 -2.22
N ALA A 236 13.97 -0.69 -2.81
CA ALA A 236 13.99 0.77 -2.80
C ALA A 236 13.28 1.34 -1.57
N TYR A 237 12.09 0.81 -1.26
CA TYR A 237 11.20 1.34 -0.24
C TYR A 237 11.76 1.18 1.18
N VAL A 238 12.26 -0.01 1.54
CA VAL A 238 12.70 -0.27 2.92
C VAL A 238 13.87 0.64 3.33
N PRO A 239 14.95 0.79 2.53
CA PRO A 239 16.00 1.75 2.85
C PRO A 239 15.49 3.20 2.88
N TYR A 240 14.63 3.59 1.94
CA TYR A 240 14.04 4.94 1.90
C TYR A 240 13.29 5.27 3.20
N MET A 241 12.48 4.34 3.72
CA MET A 241 11.73 4.56 4.97
C MET A 241 12.65 4.82 6.17
N PHE A 242 13.75 4.07 6.29
CA PHE A 242 14.64 4.16 7.46
C PHE A 242 15.72 5.23 7.34
N ILE A 243 16.11 5.63 6.13
CA ILE A 243 17.21 6.57 5.89
C ILE A 243 16.68 7.97 5.60
N THR A 244 15.51 8.08 4.96
CA THR A 244 14.97 9.36 4.50
C THR A 244 13.68 9.70 5.21
N ASP A 245 12.62 8.90 5.05
CA ASP A 245 11.27 9.34 5.40
C ASP A 245 11.02 9.44 6.91
N ALA A 246 11.24 8.36 7.68
CA ALA A 246 11.06 8.41 9.13
C ALA A 246 12.03 9.39 9.83
N PRO A 247 13.32 9.46 9.44
CA PRO A 247 14.23 10.48 9.96
C PRO A 247 13.79 11.92 9.63
N GLU A 248 13.21 12.19 8.47
CA GLU A 248 12.74 13.53 8.10
C GLU A 248 11.62 14.00 9.05
N TYR A 249 10.64 13.15 9.35
CA TYR A 249 9.62 13.48 10.36
C TYR A 249 10.22 13.65 11.76
N TRP A 250 11.26 12.88 12.09
CA TRP A 250 11.97 13.07 13.36
C TRP A 250 12.68 14.42 13.42
N GLN A 251 13.32 14.85 12.33
CA GLN A 251 13.95 16.16 12.23
C GLN A 251 12.91 17.28 12.39
N ARG A 252 11.79 17.19 11.67
CA ARG A 252 10.67 18.15 11.83
C ARG A 252 10.16 18.22 13.27
N TYR A 253 10.21 17.13 14.02
CA TYR A 253 9.88 17.15 15.45
C TYR A 253 10.94 17.88 16.28
N GLN A 254 12.23 17.74 15.98
CA GLN A 254 13.29 18.51 16.64
C GLN A 254 13.13 20.00 16.35
N ASP A 255 12.79 20.37 15.11
CA ASP A 255 12.58 21.75 14.71
C ASP A 255 11.37 22.35 15.45
N GLN A 256 10.26 21.59 15.57
CA GLN A 256 9.12 21.96 16.42
C GLN A 256 9.53 22.23 17.88
N LEU A 257 10.44 21.43 18.44
CA LEU A 257 10.93 21.67 19.80
C LEU A 257 11.82 22.92 19.89
N ALA A 258 12.69 23.13 18.90
CA ALA A 258 13.60 24.28 18.86
C ALA A 258 12.84 25.61 18.71
N GLU A 259 11.74 25.61 17.96
CA GLU A 259 10.85 26.76 17.76
C GLU A 259 9.88 26.99 18.94
N GLY A 260 9.87 26.12 19.94
CA GLY A 260 8.94 26.21 21.07
C GLY A 260 7.48 25.93 20.70
N PHE A 261 7.25 25.08 19.69
CA PHE A 261 5.92 24.76 19.18
C PHE A 261 5.01 24.18 20.26
N GLU A 262 3.82 24.77 20.42
CA GLU A 262 2.82 24.29 21.37
C GLU A 262 2.04 23.09 20.81
N PHE A 263 2.32 21.89 21.34
CA PHE A 263 1.56 20.69 21.01
C PHE A 263 0.17 20.71 21.64
N LEU A 264 -0.81 20.13 20.94
CA LEU A 264 -2.17 20.05 21.45
C LEU A 264 -2.34 18.87 22.41
N GLY A 265 -3.05 19.11 23.51
CA GLY A 265 -3.58 18.05 24.36
C GLY A 265 -4.65 17.22 23.64
N PHE A 266 -4.87 15.98 24.05
CA PHE A 266 -5.67 15.00 23.29
C PHE A 266 -7.07 15.49 22.89
N TRP A 267 -7.92 15.89 23.84
CA TRP A 267 -9.31 16.28 23.53
C TRP A 267 -9.41 17.59 22.76
N VAL A 268 -8.51 18.54 23.05
CA VAL A 268 -8.39 19.80 22.30
C VAL A 268 -7.99 19.48 20.86
N GLY A 269 -7.02 18.59 20.68
CA GLY A 269 -6.54 18.11 19.41
C GLY A 269 -7.59 17.36 18.59
N VAL A 270 -8.46 16.57 19.21
CA VAL A 270 -9.58 15.90 18.52
C VAL A 270 -10.56 16.94 17.97
N LYS A 271 -10.94 17.91 18.80
CA LYS A 271 -11.84 18.99 18.38
C LYS A 271 -11.20 19.85 17.28
N ASP A 272 -9.92 20.16 17.43
CA ASP A 272 -9.13 20.90 16.45
C ASP A 272 -9.04 20.17 15.11
N ALA A 273 -8.64 18.89 15.11
CA ALA A 273 -8.57 18.08 13.89
C ALA A 273 -9.95 17.91 13.22
N ALA A 274 -11.04 17.95 13.99
CA ALA A 274 -12.39 17.86 13.43
C ALA A 274 -12.84 19.17 12.77
N LEU A 275 -12.53 20.31 13.38
CA LEU A 275 -13.16 21.60 13.07
C LEU A 275 -12.24 22.61 12.39
N THR A 276 -10.95 22.63 12.72
CA THR A 276 -9.98 23.59 12.22
C THR A 276 -9.54 23.21 10.81
N ARG A 277 -9.56 24.19 9.91
CA ARG A 277 -9.16 24.07 8.50
C ARG A 277 -8.52 25.37 8.07
N HIS A 278 -7.32 25.30 7.52
CA HIS A 278 -6.62 26.45 6.97
C HIS A 278 -6.58 26.32 5.46
N ARG A 279 -7.49 27.02 4.77
CA ARG A 279 -7.53 26.99 3.32
C ARG A 279 -6.33 27.72 2.74
N THR A 280 -5.59 27.07 1.85
CA THR A 280 -4.46 27.68 1.16
C THR A 280 -4.18 26.98 -0.15
N HIS A 281 -3.82 27.75 -1.18
CA HIS A 281 -3.30 27.26 -2.44
C HIS A 281 -1.94 27.92 -2.73
N LYS A 282 -1.11 28.11 -1.69
CA LYS A 282 0.28 28.55 -1.85
C LYS A 282 1.18 27.37 -2.17
N GLU A 283 2.04 27.51 -3.18
CA GLU A 283 2.84 26.40 -3.71
C GLU A 283 3.79 25.82 -2.67
N GLU A 284 4.43 26.68 -1.87
CA GLU A 284 5.31 26.35 -0.75
C GLU A 284 4.69 25.38 0.27
N VAL A 285 3.37 25.44 0.47
CA VAL A 285 2.66 24.54 1.39
C VAL A 285 2.49 23.16 0.75
N TRP A 286 2.28 23.11 -0.57
CA TRP A 286 1.86 21.91 -1.28
C TRP A 286 2.96 21.23 -2.10
N GLU A 287 4.16 21.81 -2.20
CA GLU A 287 5.26 21.28 -3.04
C GLU A 287 5.52 19.79 -2.79
N TYR A 288 5.78 19.42 -1.53
CA TYR A 288 5.99 18.02 -1.14
C TYR A 288 4.74 17.16 -1.42
N ALA A 289 3.55 17.64 -1.03
CA ALA A 289 2.30 16.92 -1.24
C ALA A 289 1.97 16.73 -2.72
N THR A 290 2.38 17.65 -3.59
CA THR A 290 2.15 17.58 -5.04
C THR A 290 2.84 16.36 -5.63
N VAL A 291 4.08 16.10 -5.22
CA VAL A 291 4.81 14.91 -5.64
C VAL A 291 4.24 13.66 -4.97
N TRP A 292 4.15 13.68 -3.64
CA TRP A 292 3.79 12.49 -2.86
C TRP A 292 2.34 12.04 -3.09
N GLN A 293 1.37 12.96 -2.99
CA GLN A 293 -0.04 12.63 -3.19
C GLN A 293 -0.32 12.22 -4.63
N THR A 294 0.34 12.82 -5.62
CA THR A 294 0.19 12.37 -7.02
C THR A 294 0.70 10.95 -7.19
N ALA A 295 1.90 10.62 -6.67
CA ALA A 295 2.46 9.27 -6.74
C ALA A 295 1.58 8.25 -5.98
N TYR A 296 1.10 8.60 -4.79
CA TYR A 296 0.27 7.73 -3.96
C TYR A 296 -1.12 7.52 -4.56
N PHE A 297 -1.83 8.57 -4.98
CA PHE A 297 -3.18 8.46 -5.55
C PHE A 297 -3.20 7.93 -6.99
N SER A 298 -2.04 7.77 -7.64
CA SER A 298 -1.90 7.09 -8.93
C SER A 298 -1.26 5.70 -8.77
N GLY A 299 0.06 5.65 -8.62
CA GLY A 299 0.86 4.43 -8.63
C GLY A 299 0.42 3.41 -7.59
N ALA A 300 0.19 3.82 -6.33
CA ALA A 300 -0.25 2.89 -5.30
C ALA A 300 -1.67 2.38 -5.56
N VAL A 301 -2.56 3.23 -6.09
CA VAL A 301 -3.90 2.82 -6.55
C VAL A 301 -3.82 1.81 -7.69
N TRP A 302 -2.94 2.01 -8.67
CA TRP A 302 -2.74 1.08 -9.77
C TRP A 302 -2.19 -0.27 -9.29
N ILE A 303 -1.27 -0.26 -8.32
CA ILE A 303 -0.81 -1.50 -7.66
C ILE A 303 -1.99 -2.21 -6.98
N SER A 304 -2.84 -1.49 -6.24
CA SER A 304 -4.03 -2.09 -5.63
C SER A 304 -5.01 -2.64 -6.67
N LEU A 305 -5.22 -1.95 -7.79
CA LEU A 305 -6.06 -2.43 -8.88
C LEU A 305 -5.49 -3.72 -9.49
N LEU A 306 -4.17 -3.81 -9.67
CA LEU A 306 -3.51 -5.04 -10.13
C LEU A 306 -3.63 -6.17 -9.11
N LEU A 307 -3.48 -5.89 -7.82
CA LEU A 307 -3.69 -6.85 -6.73
C LEU A 307 -5.14 -7.35 -6.68
N SER A 308 -6.12 -6.51 -7.03
CA SER A 308 -7.54 -6.90 -7.10
C SER A 308 -7.81 -7.99 -8.14
N LEU A 309 -6.92 -8.15 -9.14
CA LEU A 309 -6.93 -9.26 -10.08
C LEU A 309 -6.48 -10.59 -9.44
N ALA A 310 -6.14 -10.57 -8.15
CA ALA A 310 -5.86 -11.73 -7.30
C ALA A 310 -4.74 -12.61 -7.85
N PRO A 311 -3.46 -12.20 -7.67
CA PRO A 311 -2.33 -12.95 -8.20
C PRO A 311 -2.33 -14.39 -7.67
N LYS A 312 -2.10 -15.34 -8.58
CA LYS A 312 -2.20 -16.78 -8.34
C LYS A 312 -1.13 -17.55 -9.12
N LEU A 313 -0.77 -18.71 -8.59
CA LEU A 313 0.11 -19.66 -9.25
C LEU A 313 -0.68 -20.48 -10.28
N GLU A 314 -0.33 -20.36 -11.57
CA GLU A 314 -1.07 -21.03 -12.65
C GLU A 314 -0.56 -22.45 -12.95
N VAL A 315 0.65 -22.80 -12.50
CA VAL A 315 1.27 -24.10 -12.75
C VAL A 315 0.69 -25.25 -11.92
N THR A 316 -0.11 -24.94 -10.89
CA THR A 316 -0.70 -25.95 -10.00
C THR A 316 -1.57 -26.96 -10.75
N ASN A 317 -2.29 -26.55 -11.79
CA ASN A 317 -3.09 -27.48 -12.60
C ASN A 317 -2.22 -28.42 -13.44
N THR A 318 -1.10 -27.93 -13.97
CA THR A 318 -0.13 -28.74 -14.72
C THR A 318 0.49 -29.81 -13.82
N PHE A 319 0.92 -29.45 -12.61
CA PHE A 319 1.45 -30.42 -11.65
C PHE A 319 0.39 -31.41 -11.13
N LYS A 320 -0.86 -30.97 -10.91
CA LYS A 320 -1.97 -31.89 -10.58
C LYS A 320 -2.23 -32.90 -11.69
N GLN A 321 -2.23 -32.47 -12.96
CA GLN A 321 -2.39 -33.35 -14.11
C GLN A 321 -1.22 -34.34 -14.25
N LEU A 322 0.01 -33.87 -14.12
CA LEU A 322 1.21 -34.72 -14.11
C LEU A 322 1.15 -35.76 -12.98
N GLY A 323 0.78 -35.36 -11.76
CA GLY A 323 0.63 -36.26 -10.63
C GLY A 323 -0.44 -37.33 -10.86
N GLN A 324 -1.59 -36.95 -11.42
CA GLN A 324 -2.65 -37.89 -11.79
C GLN A 324 -2.21 -38.87 -12.89
N GLN A 325 -1.48 -38.39 -13.90
CA GLN A 325 -0.93 -39.24 -14.96
C GLN A 325 0.10 -40.24 -14.43
N VAL A 326 1.00 -39.80 -13.55
CA VAL A 326 2.00 -40.69 -12.93
C VAL A 326 1.33 -41.73 -12.03
N ALA A 327 0.38 -41.33 -11.19
CA ALA A 327 -0.37 -42.25 -10.33
C ALA A 327 -1.21 -43.27 -11.15
N GLY A 328 -1.82 -42.83 -12.24
CA GLY A 328 -2.49 -43.70 -13.20
C GLY A 328 -1.54 -44.69 -13.87
N GLY A 329 -0.35 -44.24 -14.25
CA GLY A 329 0.70 -45.10 -14.82
C GLY A 329 1.21 -46.16 -13.84
N ILE A 330 1.44 -45.77 -12.58
CA ILE A 330 1.87 -46.71 -11.53
C ILE A 330 0.81 -47.76 -11.27
N SER A 331 -0.46 -47.37 -11.14
CA SER A 331 -1.56 -48.33 -10.89
C SER A 331 -1.77 -49.31 -12.06
N LEU A 332 -1.60 -48.85 -13.31
CA LEU A 332 -1.61 -49.73 -14.48
C LEU A 332 -0.45 -50.73 -14.46
N MET A 333 0.74 -50.30 -14.05
CA MET A 333 1.93 -51.15 -13.97
C MET A 333 1.80 -52.20 -12.86
N GLU A 334 1.27 -51.82 -11.69
CA GLU A 334 0.96 -52.73 -10.58
C GLU A 334 -0.09 -53.78 -10.97
N ASN A 335 -1.16 -53.37 -11.66
CA ASN A 335 -2.18 -54.28 -12.17
C ASN A 335 -1.63 -55.27 -13.20
N ALA A 336 -0.76 -54.82 -14.11
CA ALA A 336 -0.10 -55.69 -15.08
C ALA A 336 0.83 -56.72 -14.42
N LEU A 337 1.57 -56.30 -13.39
CA LEU A 337 2.42 -57.21 -12.61
C LEU A 337 1.60 -58.26 -11.85
N MET A 338 0.45 -57.88 -11.29
CA MET A 338 -0.45 -58.80 -10.59
C MET A 338 -1.13 -59.81 -11.52
N GLN A 339 -1.38 -59.47 -12.78
CA GLN A 339 -1.95 -60.40 -13.78
C GLN A 339 -0.90 -61.34 -14.41
N SER A 340 0.39 -61.03 -14.26
CA SER A 340 1.50 -61.85 -14.75
C SER A 340 1.98 -62.93 -13.78
N LYS A 341 1.40 -62.99 -12.57
CA LYS A 341 1.58 -64.05 -11.58
C LYS A 341 0.37 -64.96 -11.59
#